data_AF-X0WXG3-F1
#
_entry.id   AF-X0WXG3-F1
#
_cell.length_a   1.000
_cell.length_b   1.000
_cell.length_c   1.000
_cell.angle_alpha   90.00
_cell.angle_beta   90.00
_cell.angle_gamma   90.00
#
_symmetry.space_group_name_H-M   'P 1'
#
loop_
_entity.id
_entity.type
_entity.pdbx_description
1 polymer ?
#
loop_
_entity_poly.entity_id
_entity_poly.type
_entity_poly.pdbx_seq_one_letter_code
_entity_poly.pdbx_strand_id
1 'polypeptide(L)' 'NDVYIVKSKNKKELFIPAIHEVVKNVSLEKKRITIKMVDGLI' A
#
# COMPACT_ATOMS: atom_id res chain seq x y z
N ASN A 1 -7.89 -1.84 12.77
CA ASN A 1 -6.67 -1.52 12.02
C ASN A 1 -6.86 -1.99 10.61
N ASP A 2 -6.96 -1.05 9.68
CA ASP A 2 -7.25 -1.36 8.28
C ASP A 2 -5.95 -1.65 7.53
N VAL A 3 -6.03 -2.59 6.58
CA VAL A 3 -4.88 -3.05 5.80
C VAL A 3 -5.31 -3.19 4.35
N TYR A 4 -4.51 -2.64 3.43
CA TYR A 4 -4.66 -2.88 2.00
C TYR A 4 -3.95 -4.18 1.62
N ILE A 5 -4.61 -5.01 0.82
CA ILE A 5 -4.02 -6.22 0.23
C ILE A 5 -3.72 -5.93 -1.23
N VAL A 6 -2.44 -5.89 -1.57
CA VAL A 6 -1.97 -5.68 -2.95
C VAL A 6 -1.58 -7.02 -3.54
N LYS A 7 -2.27 -7.40 -4.62
CA LYS A 7 -1.98 -8.62 -5.37
C LYS A 7 -1.02 -8.28 -6.52
N SER A 8 0.21 -8.76 -6.42
CA SER A 8 1.16 -8.67 -7.52
C SER A 8 0.86 -9.73 -8.58
N LYS A 9 1.20 -9.45 -9.85
CA LYS A 9 1.05 -10.41 -10.97
C LYS A 9 1.77 -11.73 -10.71
N ASN A 10 2.78 -11.74 -9.85
CA ASN A 10 3.58 -12.91 -9.50
C ASN A 10 3.00 -13.74 -8.33
N LYS A 11 1.68 -13.64 -8.07
CA LYS A 11 0.98 -14.31 -6.95
C LYS A 11 1.49 -13.97 -5.54
N LYS A 12 2.40 -13.01 -5.39
CA LYS A 12 2.79 -12.46 -4.10
C LYS A 12 1.73 -11.46 -3.64
N GLU A 13 1.27 -11.63 -2.41
CA GLU A 13 0.37 -10.68 -1.73
C GLU A 13 1.20 -9.81 -0.81
N LEU A 14 1.00 -8.49 -0.91
CA LEU A 14 1.63 -7.52 -0.03
C LEU A 14 0.56 -6.88 0.86
N PHE A 15 0.83 -6.84 2.15
CA PHE A 15 -0.03 -6.23 3.15
C PHE A 15 0.50 -4.84 3.48
N ILE A 16 -0.30 -3.81 3.22
CA ILE A 16 0.08 -2.41 3.45
C ILE A 16 -0.83 -1.84 4.54
N PRO A 17 -0.30 -1.51 5.72
CA PRO A 17 -1.08 -0.87 6.78
C PRO A 17 -1.64 0.48 6.33
N ALA A 18 -2.92 0.74 6.60
CA ALA A 18 -3.57 2.02 6.28
C ALA A 18 -3.26 3.09 7.35
N ILE A 19 -1.98 3.31 7.62
CA ILE A 19 -1.50 4.32 8.59
C ILE A 19 -0.84 5.49 7.88
N HIS A 20 -0.91 6.67 8.49
CA HIS A 20 -0.37 7.93 7.92
C HIS A 20 1.14 7.89 7.63
N GLU A 21 1.88 7.05 8.36
CA GLU A 21 3.31 6.86 8.12
C GLU A 21 3.59 6.19 6.78
N VAL A 22 2.71 5.26 6.37
CA VAL A 22 2.86 4.44 5.15
C VAL A 22 2.09 5.06 3.98
N VAL A 23 0.84 5.45 4.16
CA VAL A 23 -0.01 6.00 3.09
C VAL A 23 0.16 7.52 3.04
N LYS A 24 0.82 8.02 1.98
CA LYS A 24 1.13 9.46 1.82
C LYS A 24 0.12 10.21 0.99
N ASN A 25 -0.43 9.59 -0.04
CA ASN A 25 -1.41 10.24 -0.90
C ASN A 25 -2.36 9.20 -1.52
N VAL A 26 -3.65 9.52 -1.56
CA VAL A 26 -4.67 8.74 -2.24
C VAL A 26 -5.32 9.65 -3.28
N SER A 27 -5.13 9.33 -4.56
CA SER A 27 -5.80 10.02 -5.66
C SER A 27 -6.84 9.08 -6.26
N LEU A 28 -8.11 9.39 -6.01
CA LEU A 28 -9.24 8.62 -6.55
C LEU A 28 -9.38 8.85 -8.07
N GLU A 29 -9.16 10.08 -8.54
CA GLU A 29 -9.18 10.43 -9.96
C GLU A 29 -8.18 9.60 -10.77
N LYS A 30 -6.96 9.46 -10.26
CA LYS A 30 -5.89 8.68 -10.90
C LYS A 30 -5.93 7.19 -10.53
N LYS A 31 -6.86 6.78 -9.67
CA LYS A 31 -6.95 5.43 -9.08
C LYS A 31 -5.59 4.94 -8.56
N ARG A 32 -4.86 5.82 -7.87
CA ARG A 32 -3.48 5.57 -7.42
C ARG A 32 -3.30 5.93 -5.96
N ILE A 33 -2.63 5.06 -5.24
CA ILE A 33 -2.17 5.31 -3.87
C ILE A 33 -0.65 5.43 -3.91
N THR A 34 -0.12 6.51 -3.35
CA THR A 34 1.31 6.70 -3.14
C THR A 34 1.64 6.32 -1.70
N ILE A 35 2.47 5.30 -1.56
CA ILE A 35 2.95 4.82 -0.27
C ILE A 35 4.44 5.12 -0.09
N LYS A 36 4.85 5.32 1.16
CA LYS A 36 6.26 5.27 1.55
C LYS A 36 6.55 3.84 1.96
N MET A 37 7.48 3.19 1.26
CA MET A 37 8.01 1.91 1.71
C MET A 37 8.78 2.12 3.01
N VAL A 38 8.46 1.32 4.02
CA VAL A 38 9.26 1.22 5.24
C VAL A 38 10.07 -0.08 5.18
N ASP A 39 11.32 -0.02 5.63
CA ASP A 39 12.20 -1.17 5.65
C ASP A 39 11.56 -2.31 6.47
N GLY A 40 11.49 -3.51 5.88
CA GLY A 40 10.83 -4.69 6.48
C GLY A 40 9.50 -5.13 5.86
N LEU A 41 9.01 -4.45 4.80
CA LEU A 41 7.77 -4.80 4.09
C LEU A 41 7.94 -5.74 2.86
N ILE A 42 8.99 -6.57 2.81
CA ILE A 42 9.24 -7.52 1.69
C ILE A 42 9.35 -8.95 2.20
#